data_AF-A0AAU3JM72-F1
#
_entry.id   AF-A0AAU3JM72-F1
#
_cell.length_a   1.000
_cell.length_b   1.000
_cell.length_c   1.000
_cell.angle_alpha   90.00
_cell.angle_beta   90.00
_cell.angle_gamma   90.00
#
_symmetry.space_group_name_H-M   'P 1'
#
loop_
_entity.id
_entity.type
_entity.pdbx_description
1 polymer ?
#
loop_
_entity_poly.entity_id
_entity_poly.type
_entity_poly.pdbx_seq_one_letter_code
_entity_poly.pdbx_strand_id
1 'polypeptide(L)'
;MSSPVVVGVDGSPSSLAAVEAAAWEAGLRGVGLRLVHAFGWPSIHLPHGGPPWNPGTTGLRELAADMVLTDDDFSTIVRAVREGRSIYDDIVKFVRFQLATNIGAMLALLGASLAGLPAPLTAAQLPWINIIMDGPPAMALAVDPARDDVMRHPPRDPEERILNARRLFAISRAGAVMALGTVVLLALARPACGTDTALTMAFTAFVLFQLFNSLNARADDGPVLGRHQFRNRTLWLCLAGVLAVQVVAVHLPWARTAFGTVPLDATQWALCLGTASTVLLAELAELAELAVRAAQSALRGSDRAV
;
A
#
# COMPACT_ATOMS: atom_id res chain seq x y z
N MET A 1 38.20 7.68 -4.59
CA MET A 1 38.34 6.36 -5.25
C MET A 1 37.42 6.37 -6.44
N SER A 2 37.96 6.24 -7.65
CA SER A 2 37.19 6.28 -8.90
C SER A 2 36.44 4.97 -9.10
N SER A 3 35.12 5.05 -9.31
CA SER A 3 34.26 3.88 -9.49
C SER A 3 34.65 3.11 -10.76
N PRO A 4 34.66 1.77 -10.73
CA PRO A 4 34.97 0.96 -11.91
C PRO A 4 33.87 1.11 -12.97
N VAL A 5 34.24 0.92 -14.24
CA VAL A 5 33.28 0.76 -15.33
C VAL A 5 32.65 -0.63 -15.19
N VAL A 6 31.32 -0.71 -15.14
CA VAL A 6 30.59 -1.97 -14.98
C VAL A 6 29.82 -2.27 -16.26
N VAL A 7 29.95 -3.49 -16.80
CA VAL A 7 29.20 -3.95 -17.97
C VAL A 7 28.59 -5.33 -17.74
N GLY A 8 27.33 -5.48 -18.12
CA GLY A 8 26.60 -6.75 -18.10
C GLY A 8 26.89 -7.58 -19.35
N VAL A 9 27.18 -8.87 -19.18
CA VAL A 9 27.49 -9.79 -20.30
C VAL A 9 26.58 -11.02 -20.22
N ASP A 10 25.87 -11.31 -21.30
CA ASP A 10 25.10 -12.55 -21.54
C ASP A 10 25.71 -13.45 -22.63
N GLY A 11 26.76 -12.98 -23.31
CA GLY A 11 27.37 -13.68 -24.45
C GLY A 11 26.72 -13.40 -25.82
N SER A 12 25.69 -12.55 -25.89
CA SER A 12 25.15 -12.06 -27.15
C SER A 12 26.15 -11.17 -27.92
N PRO A 13 26.08 -11.10 -29.27
CA PRO A 13 26.92 -10.20 -30.05
C PRO A 13 26.81 -8.72 -29.61
N SER A 14 25.63 -8.30 -29.17
CA SER A 14 25.36 -6.98 -28.60
C SER A 14 26.05 -6.73 -27.26
N SER A 15 26.12 -7.73 -26.38
CA SER A 15 26.83 -7.56 -25.10
C SER A 15 28.35 -7.57 -25.27
N LEU A 16 28.87 -8.32 -26.25
CA LEU A 16 30.30 -8.27 -26.61
C LEU A 16 30.72 -6.89 -27.14
N ALA A 17 29.89 -6.27 -27.99
CA ALA A 17 30.12 -4.88 -28.43
C ALA A 17 30.09 -3.88 -27.26
N ALA A 18 29.20 -4.10 -26.28
CA ALA A 18 29.15 -3.29 -25.06
C ALA A 18 30.41 -3.49 -24.18
N VAL A 19 30.97 -4.71 -24.13
CA VAL A 19 32.25 -5.00 -23.45
C VAL A 19 33.41 -4.26 -24.09
N GLU A 20 33.50 -4.26 -25.42
CA GLU A 20 34.55 -3.54 -26.14
C GLU A 20 34.49 -2.03 -25.87
N ALA A 21 33.29 -1.44 -25.93
CA ALA A 21 33.08 -0.03 -25.60
C ALA A 21 33.44 0.29 -24.13
N ALA A 22 33.08 -0.59 -23.20
CA ALA A 22 33.39 -0.40 -21.78
C ALA A 22 34.88 -0.58 -21.47
N ALA A 23 35.58 -1.49 -22.17
CA ALA A 23 37.03 -1.66 -22.05
C ALA A 23 37.79 -0.44 -22.56
N TRP A 24 37.34 0.14 -23.68
CA TRP A 24 37.88 1.40 -24.20
C TRP A 24 37.73 2.55 -23.20
N GLU A 25 36.53 2.72 -22.63
CA GLU A 25 36.24 3.76 -21.64
C GLU A 25 37.03 3.57 -20.33
N ALA A 26 37.18 2.33 -19.86
CA ALA A 26 38.00 2.01 -18.69
C ALA A 26 39.48 2.38 -18.91
N GLY A 27 39.99 2.12 -20.12
CA GLY A 27 41.33 2.52 -20.54
C GLY A 27 41.54 4.05 -20.54
N LEU A 28 40.58 4.80 -21.07
CA LEU A 28 40.62 6.27 -21.07
C LEU A 28 40.60 6.87 -19.66
N ARG A 29 39.82 6.26 -18.76
CA ARG A 29 39.64 6.76 -17.39
C ARG A 29 40.71 6.27 -16.41
N GLY A 30 41.54 5.30 -16.80
CA GLY A 30 42.52 4.67 -15.91
C GLY A 30 41.86 3.96 -14.71
N VAL A 31 40.64 3.43 -14.89
CA VAL A 31 39.85 2.76 -13.84
C VAL A 31 39.64 1.29 -14.18
N GLY A 32 39.35 0.46 -13.18
CA GLY A 32 39.08 -0.96 -13.40
C GLY A 32 37.78 -1.20 -14.18
N LEU A 33 37.78 -2.25 -15.01
CA LEU A 33 36.57 -2.81 -15.65
C LEU A 33 36.04 -3.98 -14.81
N ARG A 34 34.76 -3.95 -14.45
CA ARG A 34 34.07 -5.03 -13.76
C ARG A 34 32.99 -5.61 -14.68
N LEU A 35 33.23 -6.81 -15.18
CA LEU A 35 32.27 -7.57 -15.96
C LEU A 35 31.30 -8.29 -15.01
N VAL A 36 30.00 -8.11 -15.23
CA VAL A 36 28.93 -8.78 -14.48
C VAL A 36 28.23 -9.74 -15.44
N HIS A 37 28.48 -11.03 -15.27
CA HIS A 37 27.94 -12.05 -16.16
C HIS A 37 26.53 -12.48 -15.71
N ALA A 38 25.54 -12.37 -16.57
CA ALA A 38 24.21 -12.96 -16.37
C ALA A 38 24.24 -14.44 -16.85
N PHE A 39 24.94 -15.26 -16.05
CA PHE A 39 25.00 -16.73 -15.97
C PHE A 39 25.17 -17.66 -17.20
N GLY A 40 26.19 -18.53 -17.09
CA GLY A 40 26.16 -19.95 -17.46
C GLY A 40 26.74 -20.77 -16.29
N TRP A 41 26.05 -21.84 -15.86
CA TRP A 41 26.42 -22.71 -14.72
C TRP A 41 27.81 -23.37 -14.90
N PRO A 42 28.48 -23.80 -13.81
CA PRO A 42 29.92 -24.04 -13.76
C PRO A 42 30.33 -25.20 -14.66
N SER A 43 31.52 -25.07 -15.24
CA SER A 43 32.24 -26.13 -15.93
C SER A 43 32.55 -27.30 -14.98
N ILE A 44 31.57 -28.18 -14.75
CA ILE A 44 31.82 -29.52 -14.22
C ILE A 44 32.39 -30.34 -15.38
N HIS A 45 33.62 -30.81 -15.22
CA HIS A 45 34.20 -31.79 -16.12
C HIS A 45 33.44 -33.12 -15.94
N LEU A 46 32.56 -33.45 -16.88
CA LEU A 46 31.92 -34.77 -16.94
C LEU A 46 32.91 -35.75 -17.59
N PRO A 47 33.26 -36.87 -16.95
CA PRO A 47 33.98 -37.95 -17.62
C PRO A 47 33.19 -38.40 -18.87
N HIS A 48 33.90 -38.88 -19.89
CA HIS A 48 33.25 -39.36 -21.11
C HIS A 48 32.23 -40.47 -20.81
N GLY A 49 30.95 -40.20 -21.12
CA GLY A 49 29.79 -41.05 -20.82
C GLY A 49 28.73 -40.38 -19.94
N GLY A 50 28.38 -39.12 -20.21
CA GLY A 50 27.42 -38.35 -19.40
C GLY A 50 26.06 -39.05 -19.18
N PRO A 51 25.32 -38.69 -18.11
CA PRO A 51 24.05 -39.32 -17.75
C PRO A 51 22.99 -39.16 -18.85
N PRO A 52 21.95 -40.03 -18.91
CA PRO A 52 21.02 -40.13 -20.04
C PRO A 52 20.05 -38.95 -20.21
N TRP A 53 20.22 -37.87 -19.45
CA TRP A 53 19.43 -36.65 -19.53
C TRP A 53 20.30 -35.46 -19.96
N ASN A 54 19.87 -34.80 -21.03
CA ASN A 54 20.52 -33.62 -21.60
C ASN A 54 20.14 -32.36 -20.78
N PRO A 55 21.10 -31.66 -20.16
CA PRO A 55 20.84 -30.45 -19.37
C PRO A 55 20.39 -29.24 -20.22
N GLY A 56 20.53 -29.29 -21.55
CA GLY A 56 20.02 -28.26 -22.46
C GLY A 56 18.52 -28.37 -22.77
N THR A 57 17.91 -29.55 -22.57
CA THR A 57 16.48 -29.80 -22.91
C THR A 57 15.58 -29.99 -21.70
N THR A 58 16.14 -30.12 -20.49
CA THR A 58 15.39 -30.50 -19.30
C THR A 58 15.60 -29.47 -18.20
N GLY A 59 14.68 -28.51 -18.08
CA GLY A 59 14.19 -27.79 -16.87
C GLY A 59 15.11 -27.42 -15.69
N LEU A 60 16.42 -27.64 -15.74
CA LEU A 60 17.34 -27.45 -14.62
C LEU A 60 17.65 -25.97 -14.36
N ARG A 61 17.56 -25.12 -15.39
CA ARG A 61 17.57 -23.66 -15.25
C ARG A 61 16.36 -23.14 -14.45
N GLU A 62 15.19 -23.72 -14.69
CA GLU A 62 13.94 -23.41 -13.97
C GLU A 62 13.96 -23.94 -12.53
N LEU A 63 14.68 -25.04 -12.29
CA LEU A 63 14.76 -25.66 -10.96
C LEU A 63 15.76 -24.97 -10.00
N ALA A 64 16.66 -24.11 -10.49
CA ALA A 64 17.79 -23.59 -9.70
C ALA A 64 17.86 -22.06 -9.56
N ALA A 65 17.01 -21.30 -10.26
CA ALA A 65 17.02 -19.85 -10.22
C ALA A 65 15.72 -19.30 -9.61
N ASP A 66 15.84 -18.33 -8.69
CA ASP A 66 14.69 -17.61 -8.12
C ASP A 66 13.93 -16.79 -9.19
N MET A 67 14.57 -16.50 -10.33
CA MET A 67 13.98 -15.82 -11.47
C MET A 67 14.62 -16.32 -12.78
N VAL A 68 13.80 -16.72 -13.75
CA VAL A 68 14.24 -17.14 -15.11
C VAL A 68 13.63 -16.20 -16.14
N LEU A 69 14.46 -15.70 -17.05
CA LEU A 69 14.00 -14.96 -18.22
C LEU A 69 13.54 -15.96 -19.28
N THR A 70 12.29 -15.82 -19.73
CA THR A 70 11.68 -16.72 -20.73
C THR A 70 11.90 -16.25 -22.16
N ASP A 71 12.30 -14.99 -22.35
CA ASP A 71 12.45 -14.31 -23.63
C ASP A 71 13.91 -13.97 -23.98
N ASP A 72 14.87 -14.34 -23.12
CA ASP A 72 16.29 -14.00 -23.24
C ASP A 72 16.56 -12.49 -23.46
N ASP A 73 15.67 -11.60 -22.98
CA ASP A 73 15.79 -10.14 -23.12
C ASP A 73 16.10 -9.45 -21.78
N PHE A 74 17.22 -8.72 -21.72
CA PHE A 74 17.59 -7.90 -20.57
C PHE A 74 16.58 -6.80 -20.23
N SER A 75 15.79 -6.33 -21.20
CA SER A 75 14.71 -5.37 -20.95
C SER A 75 13.67 -5.91 -19.97
N THR A 76 13.49 -7.24 -19.92
CA THR A 76 12.61 -7.92 -18.96
C THR A 76 13.12 -7.78 -17.52
N ILE A 77 14.44 -7.67 -17.28
CA ILE A 77 14.97 -7.35 -15.94
C ILE A 77 14.55 -5.94 -15.52
N VAL A 78 14.64 -4.95 -16.42
CA VAL A 78 14.24 -3.56 -16.12
C VAL A 78 12.75 -3.48 -15.80
N ARG A 79 11.92 -4.22 -16.55
CA ARG A 79 10.48 -4.35 -16.29
C ARG A 79 10.21 -5.05 -14.97
N ALA A 80 10.91 -6.14 -14.67
CA ALA A 80 10.79 -6.86 -13.39
C ALA A 80 11.16 -5.98 -12.19
N VAL A 81 12.22 -5.17 -12.31
CA VAL A 81 12.59 -4.18 -11.27
C VAL A 81 11.50 -3.13 -11.10
N ARG A 82 10.94 -2.60 -12.19
CA ARG A 82 9.81 -1.66 -12.12
C ARG A 82 8.62 -2.26 -11.38
N GLU A 83 8.27 -3.51 -11.71
CA GLU A 83 7.16 -4.22 -11.10
C GLU A 83 7.42 -4.50 -9.62
N GLY A 84 8.62 -4.98 -9.26
CA GLY A 84 9.00 -5.24 -7.88
C GLY A 84 8.95 -3.98 -7.00
N ARG A 85 9.34 -2.82 -7.54
CA ARG A 85 9.19 -1.53 -6.85
C ARG A 85 7.73 -1.16 -6.63
N SER A 86 6.87 -1.36 -7.65
CA SER A 86 5.43 -1.12 -7.53
C SER A 86 4.78 -2.03 -6.49
N ILE A 87 5.09 -3.34 -6.52
CA ILE A 87 4.57 -4.32 -5.55
C ILE A 87 4.94 -3.91 -4.13
N TYR A 88 6.17 -3.47 -3.90
CA TYR A 88 6.59 -3.00 -2.57
C TYR A 88 5.78 -1.78 -2.11
N ASP A 89 5.62 -0.77 -2.98
CA ASP A 89 4.82 0.42 -2.67
C ASP A 89 3.36 0.04 -2.34
N ASP A 90 2.80 -0.92 -3.07
CA ASP A 90 1.44 -1.43 -2.88
C ASP A 90 1.29 -2.22 -1.57
N ILE A 91 2.29 -3.04 -1.20
CA ILE A 91 2.34 -3.69 0.12
C ILE A 91 2.33 -2.65 1.23
N VAL A 92 3.09 -1.56 1.10
CA VAL A 92 3.12 -0.49 2.10
C VAL A 92 1.76 0.18 2.24
N LYS A 93 1.08 0.50 1.12
CA LYS A 93 -0.29 1.06 1.13
C LYS A 93 -1.27 0.11 1.83
N PHE A 94 -1.23 -1.17 1.47
CA PHE A 94 -2.06 -2.22 2.06
C PHE A 94 -1.85 -2.34 3.57
N VAL A 95 -0.60 -2.46 4.02
CA VAL A 95 -0.27 -2.62 5.45
C VAL A 95 -0.72 -1.38 6.23
N ARG A 96 -0.54 -0.17 5.69
CA ARG A 96 -0.99 1.07 6.32
C ARG A 96 -2.50 1.11 6.49
N PHE A 97 -3.23 0.77 5.42
CA PHE A 97 -4.68 0.69 5.44
C PHE A 97 -5.18 -0.28 6.52
N GLN A 98 -4.69 -1.52 6.49
CA GLN A 98 -5.14 -2.58 7.38
C GLN A 98 -4.76 -2.31 8.85
N LEU A 99 -3.54 -1.82 9.10
CA LEU A 99 -3.08 -1.54 10.46
C LEU A 99 -3.83 -0.34 11.06
N ALA A 100 -4.15 0.68 10.26
CA ALA A 100 -4.91 1.84 10.72
C ALA A 100 -6.34 1.42 11.11
N THR A 101 -7.00 0.61 10.29
CA THR A 101 -8.34 0.09 10.60
C THR A 101 -8.32 -0.76 11.86
N ASN A 102 -7.36 -1.68 12.01
CA ASN A 102 -7.22 -2.51 13.20
C ASN A 102 -6.97 -1.71 14.48
N ILE A 103 -6.05 -0.74 14.42
CA ILE A 103 -5.79 0.16 15.54
C ILE A 103 -7.05 0.98 15.85
N GLY A 104 -7.74 1.49 14.84
CA GLY A 104 -8.99 2.22 15.02
C GLY A 104 -10.09 1.41 15.68
N ALA A 105 -10.25 0.13 15.30
CA ALA A 105 -11.26 -0.75 15.89
C ALA A 105 -10.94 -1.04 17.37
N MET A 106 -9.68 -1.37 17.66
CA MET A 106 -9.22 -1.63 19.03
C MET A 106 -9.39 -0.38 19.91
N LEU A 107 -9.01 0.79 19.41
CA LEU A 107 -9.15 2.06 20.12
C LEU A 107 -10.61 2.47 20.28
N ALA A 108 -11.50 2.19 19.31
CA ALA A 108 -12.92 2.48 19.43
C ALA A 108 -13.56 1.66 20.54
N LEU A 109 -13.26 0.36 20.59
CA LEU A 109 -13.72 -0.55 21.65
C LEU A 109 -13.20 -0.12 23.02
N LEU A 110 -11.90 0.18 23.11
CA LEU A 110 -11.28 0.66 24.34
C LEU A 110 -11.89 2.00 24.78
N GLY A 111 -12.03 2.95 23.85
CA GLY A 111 -12.56 4.28 24.12
C GLY A 111 -14.02 4.25 24.58
N ALA A 112 -14.86 3.41 23.97
CA ALA A 112 -16.23 3.21 24.41
C ALA A 112 -16.30 2.59 25.81
N SER A 113 -15.47 1.57 26.07
CA SER A 113 -15.39 0.93 27.39
C SER A 113 -14.98 1.91 28.49
N LEU A 114 -13.94 2.72 28.25
CA LEU A 114 -13.47 3.75 29.17
C LEU A 114 -14.51 4.86 29.39
N ALA A 115 -15.33 5.17 28.38
CA ALA A 115 -16.41 6.14 28.47
C ALA A 115 -17.71 5.57 29.09
N GLY A 116 -17.74 4.29 29.48
CA GLY A 116 -18.96 3.64 29.99
C GLY A 116 -20.08 3.51 28.93
N LEU A 117 -19.72 3.51 27.65
CA LEU A 117 -20.63 3.32 26.53
C LEU A 117 -20.74 1.83 26.18
N PRO A 118 -21.86 1.39 25.56
CA PRO A 118 -21.95 0.03 25.03
C PRO A 118 -20.89 -0.17 23.94
N ALA A 119 -20.48 -1.42 23.74
CA ALA A 119 -19.48 -1.76 22.74
C ALA A 119 -19.95 -1.32 21.34
N PRO A 120 -19.20 -0.46 20.62
CA PRO A 120 -19.63 0.12 19.34
C PRO A 120 -19.74 -0.92 18.23
N LEU A 121 -19.02 -2.03 18.36
CA LEU A 121 -18.97 -3.12 17.39
C LEU A 121 -19.22 -4.44 18.10
N THR A 122 -20.07 -5.28 17.52
CA THR A 122 -20.33 -6.63 18.03
C THR A 122 -19.27 -7.63 17.57
N ALA A 123 -19.20 -8.77 18.24
CA ALA A 123 -18.29 -9.86 17.86
C ALA A 123 -18.54 -10.37 16.43
N ALA A 124 -19.78 -10.32 15.93
CA ALA A 124 -20.11 -10.70 14.56
C ALA A 124 -19.73 -9.62 13.52
N GLN A 125 -19.75 -8.34 13.92
CA GLN A 125 -19.41 -7.22 13.04
C GLN A 125 -17.90 -7.08 12.81
N LEU A 126 -17.06 -7.54 13.75
CA LEU A 126 -15.59 -7.49 13.62
C LEU A 126 -15.04 -8.33 12.44
N PRO A 127 -15.41 -9.61 12.28
CA PRO A 127 -15.03 -10.39 11.10
C PRO A 127 -15.64 -9.83 9.81
N TRP A 128 -16.86 -9.29 9.88
CA TRP A 128 -17.50 -8.64 8.73
C TRP A 128 -16.64 -7.48 8.21
N ILE A 129 -16.21 -6.60 9.12
CA ILE A 129 -15.30 -5.50 8.81
C ILE A 129 -13.99 -6.04 8.20
N ASN A 130 -13.28 -6.92 8.92
CA ASN A 130 -11.93 -7.33 8.53
C ASN A 130 -11.85 -8.19 7.26
N ILE A 131 -12.89 -8.97 6.97
CA ILE A 131 -12.88 -9.92 5.84
C ILE A 131 -13.63 -9.34 4.65
N ILE A 132 -14.86 -8.88 4.87
CA ILE A 132 -15.78 -8.53 3.77
C ILE A 132 -15.62 -7.06 3.39
N MET A 133 -15.46 -6.16 4.36
CA MET A 133 -15.39 -4.72 4.09
C MET A 133 -13.96 -4.26 3.75
N ASP A 134 -12.96 -4.77 4.48
CA ASP A 134 -11.56 -4.40 4.28
C ASP A 134 -10.88 -5.22 3.17
N GLY A 135 -11.24 -6.49 3.01
CA GLY A 135 -10.56 -7.43 2.11
C GLY A 135 -10.52 -6.99 0.64
N PRO A 136 -11.66 -6.67 0.00
CA PRO A 136 -11.66 -6.26 -1.40
C PRO A 136 -10.90 -4.94 -1.67
N PRO A 137 -11.08 -3.86 -0.90
CA PRO A 137 -10.26 -2.65 -1.03
C PRO A 137 -8.77 -2.92 -0.80
N ALA A 138 -8.41 -3.74 0.19
CA ALA A 138 -7.03 -4.14 0.44
C ALA A 138 -6.39 -4.84 -0.77
N MET A 139 -7.12 -5.78 -1.38
CA MET A 139 -6.68 -6.44 -2.61
C MET A 139 -6.54 -5.45 -3.77
N ALA A 140 -7.47 -4.51 -3.90
CA ALA A 140 -7.42 -3.49 -4.95
C ALA A 140 -6.24 -2.49 -4.77
N LEU A 141 -5.81 -2.26 -3.53
CA LEU A 141 -4.60 -1.49 -3.21
C LEU A 141 -3.31 -2.28 -3.49
N ALA A 142 -3.36 -3.62 -3.40
CA ALA A 142 -2.21 -4.50 -3.66
C ALA A 142 -1.87 -4.65 -5.17
N VAL A 143 -2.78 -4.23 -6.06
CA VAL A 143 -2.61 -4.26 -7.52
C VAL A 143 -2.79 -2.86 -8.14
N ASP A 144 -2.37 -1.84 -7.41
CA ASP A 144 -2.53 -0.45 -7.83
C ASP A 144 -1.55 -0.15 -8.98
N PRO A 145 -1.96 0.60 -10.03
CA PRO A 145 -1.07 0.83 -11.15
C PRO A 145 0.19 1.60 -10.76
N ALA A 146 1.36 1.08 -11.13
CA ALA A 146 2.66 1.69 -10.87
C ALA A 146 2.69 3.21 -11.18
N ARG A 147 3.36 3.98 -10.31
CA ARG A 147 3.57 5.41 -10.54
C ARG A 147 4.55 5.62 -11.70
N ASP A 148 4.30 6.64 -12.52
CA ASP A 148 5.09 6.89 -13.74
C ASP A 148 6.55 7.27 -13.41
N ASP A 149 6.81 7.76 -12.20
CA ASP A 149 8.10 8.17 -11.68
C ASP A 149 8.80 7.08 -10.85
N VAL A 150 8.23 5.88 -10.71
CA VAL A 150 8.79 4.82 -9.84
C VAL A 150 10.26 4.52 -10.15
N MET A 151 10.66 4.55 -11.43
CA MET A 151 12.03 4.29 -11.85
C MET A 151 13.01 5.46 -11.66
N ARG A 152 12.51 6.67 -11.36
CA ARG A 152 13.33 7.88 -11.17
C ARG A 152 13.88 8.00 -9.75
N HIS A 153 13.25 7.33 -8.78
CA HIS A 153 13.72 7.31 -7.40
C HIS A 153 14.93 6.37 -7.26
N PRO A 154 15.89 6.65 -6.36
CA PRO A 154 16.99 5.73 -6.09
C PRO A 154 16.49 4.40 -5.53
N PRO A 155 17.28 3.31 -5.61
CA PRO A 155 16.98 2.06 -4.93
C PRO A 155 16.76 2.27 -3.43
N ARG A 156 15.81 1.53 -2.87
CA ARG A 156 15.48 1.60 -1.44
C ARG A 156 16.65 1.11 -0.60
N ASP A 157 16.85 1.71 0.56
CA ASP A 157 17.79 1.22 1.56
C ASP A 157 17.29 -0.13 2.13
N PRO A 158 18.10 -1.22 2.06
CA PRO A 158 17.75 -2.50 2.66
C PRO A 158 17.46 -2.42 4.17
N GLU A 159 18.09 -1.50 4.88
CA GLU A 159 17.93 -1.33 6.34
C GLU A 159 16.65 -0.55 6.71
N GLU A 160 16.06 0.16 5.75
CA GLU A 160 14.83 0.88 6.01
C GLU A 160 13.70 -0.13 6.33
N ARG A 161 12.96 0.14 7.40
CA ARG A 161 11.81 -0.68 7.79
C ARG A 161 10.59 -0.31 6.94
N ILE A 162 9.78 -1.31 6.58
CA ILE A 162 8.48 -1.11 5.90
C ILE A 162 7.61 -0.13 6.72
N LEU A 163 7.63 -0.27 8.05
CA LEU A 163 6.96 0.64 8.98
C LEU A 163 8.00 1.47 9.75
N ASN A 164 8.33 2.64 9.21
CA ASN A 164 9.15 3.63 9.93
C ASN A 164 8.30 4.39 10.98
N ALA A 165 8.95 5.10 11.90
CA ALA A 165 8.26 5.82 12.97
C ALA A 165 7.23 6.84 12.46
N ARG A 166 7.53 7.51 11.33
CA ARG A 166 6.62 8.45 10.66
C ARG A 166 5.35 7.73 10.18
N ARG A 167 5.49 6.60 9.50
CA ARG A 167 4.36 5.77 9.04
C ARG A 167 3.55 5.25 10.22
N LEU A 168 4.20 4.74 11.27
CA LEU A 168 3.51 4.25 12.46
C LEU A 168 2.71 5.36 13.16
N PHE A 169 3.27 6.56 13.26
CA PHE A 169 2.56 7.72 13.81
C PHE A 169 1.33 8.09 12.98
N ALA A 170 1.47 8.16 11.65
CA ALA A 170 0.35 8.46 10.75
C ALA A 170 -0.77 7.40 10.85
N ILE A 171 -0.41 6.11 10.84
CA ILE A 171 -1.35 4.99 11.04
C ILE A 171 -2.07 5.12 12.38
N SER A 172 -1.32 5.39 13.46
CA SER A 172 -1.88 5.49 14.80
C SER A 172 -2.83 6.68 14.94
N ARG A 173 -2.50 7.81 14.33
CA ARG A 173 -3.39 8.98 14.28
C ARG A 173 -4.66 8.68 13.49
N ALA A 174 -4.55 8.10 12.29
CA ALA A 174 -5.72 7.72 11.49
C ALA A 174 -6.63 6.79 12.29
N GLY A 175 -6.06 5.77 12.95
CA GLY A 175 -6.78 4.90 13.89
C GLY A 175 -7.46 5.68 15.02
N ALA A 176 -6.76 6.61 15.66
CA ALA A 176 -7.31 7.43 16.74
C ALA A 176 -8.48 8.33 16.28
N VAL A 177 -8.39 8.91 15.08
CA VAL A 177 -9.48 9.72 14.49
C VAL A 177 -10.71 8.85 14.21
N MET A 178 -10.53 7.67 13.61
CA MET A 178 -11.61 6.72 13.36
C MET A 178 -12.28 6.28 14.68
N ALA A 179 -11.46 5.98 15.69
CA ALA A 179 -11.94 5.59 17.01
C ALA A 179 -12.72 6.71 17.69
N LEU A 180 -12.14 7.91 17.77
CA LEU A 180 -12.77 9.07 18.39
C LEU A 180 -14.08 9.42 17.68
N GLY A 181 -14.07 9.47 16.34
CA GLY A 181 -15.27 9.76 15.56
C GLY A 181 -16.38 8.73 15.80
N THR A 182 -16.04 7.44 15.88
CA THR A 182 -17.01 6.37 16.17
C THR A 182 -17.58 6.49 17.58
N VAL A 183 -16.73 6.71 18.59
CA VAL A 183 -17.14 6.84 19.99
C VAL A 183 -17.98 8.09 20.23
N VAL A 184 -17.56 9.23 19.66
CA VAL A 184 -18.29 10.50 19.75
C VAL A 184 -19.65 10.38 19.05
N LEU A 185 -19.69 9.81 17.85
CA LEU A 185 -20.96 9.58 17.15
C LEU A 185 -21.90 8.71 17.98
N LEU A 186 -21.40 7.62 18.56
CA LEU A 186 -22.19 6.75 19.45
C LEU A 186 -22.72 7.52 20.66
N ALA A 187 -21.87 8.30 21.32
CA ALA A 187 -22.23 9.08 22.51
C ALA A 187 -23.32 10.12 22.21
N LEU A 188 -23.23 10.80 21.07
CA LEU A 188 -24.16 11.85 20.66
C LEU A 188 -25.46 11.30 20.07
N ALA A 189 -25.41 10.20 19.31
CA ALA A 189 -26.59 9.61 18.68
C ALA A 189 -27.48 8.84 19.65
N ARG A 190 -26.89 8.24 20.70
CA ARG A 190 -27.61 7.47 21.73
C ARG A 190 -28.82 8.21 22.34
N PRO A 191 -28.68 9.43 22.89
CA PRO A 191 -29.82 10.14 23.50
C PRO A 191 -30.87 10.59 22.48
N ALA A 192 -30.49 10.77 21.21
CA ALA A 192 -31.39 11.28 20.17
C ALA A 192 -32.22 10.18 19.48
N CYS A 193 -31.62 9.02 19.21
CA CYS A 193 -32.22 7.99 18.35
C CYS A 193 -32.33 6.60 19.01
N GLY A 194 -31.92 6.46 20.27
CA GLY A 194 -31.89 5.18 21.00
C GLY A 194 -30.61 4.39 20.79
N THR A 195 -30.35 3.43 21.68
CA THR A 195 -29.09 2.67 21.73
C THR A 195 -28.86 1.80 20.50
N ASP A 196 -29.86 1.05 20.05
CA ASP A 196 -29.71 0.11 18.93
C ASP A 196 -29.42 0.82 17.60
N THR A 197 -30.10 1.96 17.38
CA THR A 197 -29.85 2.83 16.23
C THR A 197 -28.45 3.42 16.30
N ALA A 198 -28.03 3.93 17.46
CA ALA A 198 -26.70 4.53 17.64
C ALA A 198 -25.56 3.50 17.46
N LEU A 199 -25.77 2.25 17.89
CA LEU A 199 -24.83 1.14 17.62
C LEU A 199 -24.76 0.82 16.13
N THR A 200 -25.89 0.82 15.42
CA THR A 200 -25.90 0.64 13.96
C THR A 200 -25.20 1.80 13.24
N MET A 201 -25.35 3.03 13.74
CA MET A 201 -24.63 4.20 13.25
C MET A 201 -23.12 4.10 13.50
N ALA A 202 -22.70 3.61 14.66
CA ALA A 202 -21.28 3.39 14.98
C ALA A 202 -20.66 2.34 14.05
N PHE A 203 -21.32 1.20 13.87
CA PHE A 203 -20.93 0.16 12.92
C PHE A 203 -20.81 0.70 11.49
N THR A 204 -21.84 1.43 11.03
CA THR A 204 -21.87 1.99 9.68
C THR A 204 -20.81 3.07 9.48
N ALA A 205 -20.63 3.98 10.45
CA ALA A 205 -19.59 4.99 10.39
C ALA A 205 -18.19 4.35 10.36
N PHE A 206 -17.96 3.28 11.12
CA PHE A 206 -16.68 2.57 11.13
C PHE A 206 -16.35 1.94 9.76
N VAL A 207 -17.35 1.38 9.09
CA VAL A 207 -17.21 0.89 7.70
C VAL A 207 -16.94 2.06 6.74
N LEU A 208 -17.65 3.17 6.87
CA LEU A 208 -17.44 4.34 6.01
C LEU A 208 -16.05 4.97 6.23
N PHE A 209 -15.52 4.92 7.45
CA PHE A 209 -14.16 5.36 7.75
C PHE A 209 -13.12 4.61 6.91
N GLN A 210 -13.31 3.31 6.68
CA GLN A 210 -12.41 2.51 5.84
C GLN A 210 -12.39 3.01 4.40
N LEU A 211 -13.54 3.44 3.86
CA LEU A 211 -13.60 4.00 2.51
C LEU A 211 -12.66 5.21 2.38
N PHE A 212 -12.74 6.16 3.31
CA PHE A 212 -11.87 7.34 3.32
C PHE A 212 -10.42 7.01 3.68
N ASN A 213 -10.21 6.08 4.61
CA ASN A 213 -8.87 5.63 5.01
C ASN A 213 -8.13 4.96 3.83
N SER A 214 -8.84 4.22 2.97
CA SER A 214 -8.24 3.63 1.76
C SER A 214 -7.70 4.69 0.80
N LEU A 215 -8.37 5.84 0.69
CA LEU A 215 -7.93 6.96 -0.13
C LEU A 215 -6.69 7.64 0.47
N ASN A 216 -6.67 7.80 1.78
CA ASN A 216 -5.51 8.33 2.52
C ASN A 216 -4.30 7.42 2.41
N ALA A 217 -4.49 6.10 2.58
CA ALA A 217 -3.41 5.11 2.50
C ALA A 217 -2.72 5.10 1.12
N ARG A 218 -3.47 5.42 0.06
CA ARG A 218 -2.96 5.50 -1.31
C ARG A 218 -2.13 6.76 -1.62
N ALA A 219 -2.28 7.81 -0.82
CA ALA A 219 -1.77 9.15 -1.09
C ALA A 219 -0.33 9.42 -0.60
N ASP A 220 0.48 8.39 -0.30
CA ASP A 220 1.70 8.50 0.54
C ASP A 220 2.65 9.69 0.22
N ASP A 221 2.86 10.02 -1.06
CA ASP A 221 3.73 11.14 -1.50
C ASP A 221 3.03 12.10 -2.47
N GLY A 222 1.69 12.03 -2.56
CA GLY A 222 0.91 12.76 -3.54
C GLY A 222 -0.39 13.35 -2.97
N PRO A 223 -1.05 14.25 -3.70
CA PRO A 223 -2.32 14.80 -3.26
C PRO A 223 -3.39 13.70 -3.14
N VAL A 224 -4.09 13.68 -2.00
CA VAL A 224 -5.17 12.71 -1.69
C VAL A 224 -6.31 12.75 -2.72
N LEU A 225 -6.48 13.87 -3.43
CA LEU A 225 -7.44 14.08 -4.52
C LEU A 225 -6.75 14.34 -5.88
N GLY A 226 -5.71 13.56 -6.21
CA GLY A 226 -5.02 13.65 -7.49
C GLY A 226 -5.69 12.88 -8.64
N ARG A 227 -5.34 13.20 -9.89
CA ARG A 227 -5.77 12.46 -11.10
C ARG A 227 -5.48 10.95 -11.04
N HIS A 228 -4.43 10.56 -10.32
CA HIS A 228 -4.04 9.18 -10.10
C HIS A 228 -5.06 8.39 -9.25
N GLN A 229 -5.81 9.06 -8.38
CA GLN A 229 -6.81 8.42 -7.49
C GLN A 229 -7.99 7.85 -8.28
N PHE A 230 -8.35 8.49 -9.40
CA PHE A 230 -9.45 8.02 -10.27
C PHE A 230 -8.99 7.02 -11.34
N ARG A 231 -7.69 6.72 -11.44
CA ARG A 231 -7.14 5.81 -12.46
C ARG A 231 -7.43 4.33 -12.14
N ASN A 232 -7.43 3.96 -10.86
CA ASN A 232 -7.70 2.59 -10.43
C ASN A 232 -9.21 2.32 -10.32
N ARG A 233 -9.80 1.86 -11.43
CA ARG A 233 -11.24 1.51 -11.50
C ARG A 233 -11.61 0.37 -10.55
N THR A 234 -10.69 -0.58 -10.36
CA THR A 234 -10.90 -1.74 -9.47
C THR A 234 -11.14 -1.29 -8.03
N LEU A 235 -10.34 -0.35 -7.52
CA LEU A 235 -10.54 0.20 -6.19
C LEU A 235 -11.93 0.82 -6.05
N TRP A 236 -12.37 1.66 -6.99
CA TRP A 236 -13.70 2.28 -6.94
C TRP A 236 -14.84 1.26 -7.03
N LEU A 237 -14.69 0.20 -7.82
CA LEU A 237 -15.66 -0.89 -7.88
C LEU A 237 -15.72 -1.65 -6.55
N CYS A 238 -14.58 -1.93 -5.92
CA CYS A 238 -14.53 -2.54 -4.59
C CYS A 238 -15.18 -1.64 -3.53
N LEU A 239 -14.87 -0.34 -3.50
CA LEU A 239 -15.45 0.63 -2.57
C LEU A 239 -16.97 0.74 -2.75
N ALA A 240 -17.45 0.81 -3.99
CA ALA A 240 -18.88 0.82 -4.30
C ALA A 240 -19.57 -0.49 -3.90
N GLY A 241 -18.92 -1.63 -4.14
CA GLY A 241 -19.40 -2.95 -3.73
C GLY A 241 -19.52 -3.08 -2.22
N VAL A 242 -18.49 -2.66 -1.48
CA VAL A 242 -18.48 -2.64 0.00
C VAL A 242 -19.59 -1.74 0.54
N LEU A 243 -19.79 -0.56 -0.05
CA LEU A 243 -20.90 0.32 0.33
C LEU A 243 -22.28 -0.33 0.06
N ALA A 244 -22.46 -0.95 -1.10
CA ALA A 244 -23.70 -1.65 -1.43
C ALA A 244 -23.98 -2.81 -0.47
N VAL A 245 -22.95 -3.58 -0.13
CA VAL A 245 -23.01 -4.67 0.84
C VAL A 245 -23.32 -4.14 2.25
N GLN A 246 -22.82 -2.96 2.64
CA GLN A 246 -23.21 -2.32 3.90
C GLN A 246 -24.69 -1.93 3.93
N VAL A 247 -25.20 -1.34 2.84
CA VAL A 247 -26.62 -0.98 2.73
C VAL A 247 -27.49 -2.24 2.84
N VAL A 248 -27.09 -3.32 2.18
CA VAL A 248 -27.73 -4.64 2.32
C VAL A 248 -27.73 -5.11 3.78
N ALA A 249 -26.59 -5.03 4.47
CA ALA A 249 -26.45 -5.47 5.86
C ALA A 249 -27.35 -4.70 6.84
N VAL A 250 -27.66 -3.43 6.55
CA VAL A 250 -28.47 -2.56 7.41
C VAL A 250 -29.96 -2.61 7.07
N HIS A 251 -30.34 -2.83 5.81
CA HIS A 251 -31.73 -2.71 5.37
C HIS A 251 -32.45 -4.06 5.14
N LEU A 252 -31.76 -5.14 4.79
CA LEU A 252 -32.41 -6.42 4.50
C LEU A 252 -32.79 -7.17 5.80
N PRO A 253 -34.03 -7.70 5.91
CA PRO A 253 -34.51 -8.37 7.13
C PRO A 253 -33.62 -9.50 7.65
N TRP A 254 -33.12 -10.36 6.77
CA TRP A 254 -32.26 -11.49 7.17
C TRP A 254 -30.90 -11.02 7.69
N ALA A 255 -30.34 -9.97 7.08
CA ALA A 255 -29.03 -9.45 7.45
C ALA A 255 -29.11 -8.67 8.77
N ARG A 256 -30.21 -7.92 8.98
CA ARG A 256 -30.48 -7.24 10.25
C ARG A 256 -30.47 -8.19 11.44
N THR A 257 -31.11 -9.35 11.31
CA THR A 257 -31.13 -10.36 12.37
C THR A 257 -29.74 -10.95 12.62
N ALA A 258 -28.92 -11.13 11.58
CA ALA A 258 -27.57 -11.68 11.71
C ALA A 258 -26.59 -10.70 12.38
N PHE A 259 -26.68 -9.41 12.06
CA PHE A 259 -25.74 -8.38 12.56
C PHE A 259 -26.27 -7.56 13.74
N GLY A 260 -27.54 -7.75 14.12
CA GLY A 260 -28.21 -6.96 15.16
C GLY A 260 -28.37 -5.49 14.77
N THR A 261 -28.68 -5.20 13.50
CA THR A 261 -28.78 -3.83 12.96
C THR A 261 -30.22 -3.35 12.82
N VAL A 262 -30.40 -2.03 12.95
CA VAL A 262 -31.67 -1.33 12.77
C VAL A 262 -31.58 -0.49 11.49
N PRO A 263 -32.64 -0.40 10.66
CA PRO A 263 -32.61 0.41 9.45
C PRO A 263 -32.32 1.87 9.78
N LEU A 264 -31.36 2.47 9.06
CA LEU A 264 -30.98 3.87 9.22
C LEU A 264 -31.76 4.76 8.25
N ASP A 265 -32.12 5.96 8.71
CA ASP A 265 -32.68 7.00 7.85
C ASP A 265 -31.58 7.75 7.06
N ALA A 266 -32.00 8.60 6.12
CA ALA A 266 -31.06 9.37 5.29
C ALA A 266 -30.22 10.36 6.10
N THR A 267 -30.75 10.92 7.18
CA THR A 267 -30.03 11.86 8.04
C THR A 267 -28.94 11.16 8.86
N GLN A 268 -29.21 9.97 9.38
CA GLN A 268 -28.27 9.13 10.10
C GLN A 268 -27.15 8.66 9.16
N TRP A 269 -27.49 8.25 7.93
CA TRP A 269 -26.48 7.95 6.92
C TRP A 269 -25.59 9.16 6.60
N ALA A 270 -26.18 10.36 6.48
CA ALA A 270 -25.42 11.58 6.26
C ALA A 270 -24.50 11.92 7.45
N LEU A 271 -24.95 11.71 8.69
CA LEU A 271 -24.13 11.89 9.89
C LEU A 271 -22.97 10.87 9.95
N CYS A 272 -23.24 9.60 9.62
CA CYS A 272 -22.20 8.57 9.52
C CYS A 272 -21.16 8.95 8.45
N LEU A 273 -21.60 9.40 7.27
CA LEU A 273 -20.71 9.82 6.20
C LEU A 273 -19.90 11.08 6.56
N GLY A 274 -20.54 12.07 7.17
CA GLY A 274 -19.90 13.28 7.65
C GLY A 274 -18.84 12.98 8.72
N THR A 275 -19.17 12.10 9.67
CA THR A 275 -18.22 11.63 10.68
C THR A 275 -17.07 10.87 10.03
N ALA A 276 -17.35 9.97 9.09
CA ALA A 276 -16.34 9.19 8.39
C ALA A 276 -15.36 10.06 7.58
N SER A 277 -15.85 11.17 7.01
CA SER A 277 -15.00 12.12 6.26
C SER A 277 -13.93 12.81 7.12
N THR A 278 -14.07 12.80 8.44
CA THR A 278 -13.08 13.43 9.34
C THR A 278 -11.69 12.82 9.23
N VAL A 279 -11.56 11.52 8.91
CA VAL A 279 -10.25 10.89 8.71
C VAL A 279 -9.53 11.44 7.47
N LEU A 280 -10.29 11.75 6.41
CA LEU A 280 -9.77 12.40 5.21
C LEU A 280 -9.32 13.84 5.52
N LEU A 281 -10.16 14.59 6.24
CA LEU A 281 -9.87 15.98 6.61
C LEU A 281 -8.66 16.10 7.54
N ALA A 282 -8.51 15.18 8.49
CA ALA A 282 -7.37 15.15 9.41
C ALA A 282 -6.03 14.98 8.67
N GLU A 283 -5.99 14.12 7.65
CA GLU A 283 -4.79 13.95 6.83
C GLU A 283 -4.52 15.16 5.93
N LEU A 284 -5.55 15.74 5.32
CA LEU A 284 -5.39 16.95 4.52
C LEU A 284 -4.86 18.13 5.34
N ALA A 285 -5.33 18.28 6.59
CA ALA A 285 -4.87 19.33 7.48
C ALA A 285 -3.38 19.19 7.82
N GLU A 286 -2.90 17.97 8.09
CA GLU A 286 -1.47 17.77 8.36
C GLU A 286 -0.62 18.05 7.13
N LEU A 287 -1.02 17.57 5.95
CA LEU A 287 -0.28 17.83 4.72
C LEU A 287 -0.16 19.34 4.45
N ALA A 288 -1.22 20.10 4.72
CA ALA A 288 -1.19 21.55 4.64
C ALA A 288 -0.21 22.17 5.65
N GLU A 289 -0.21 21.72 6.91
CA GLU A 289 0.74 22.20 7.92
C GLU A 289 2.20 21.91 7.53
N LEU A 290 2.48 20.71 7.02
CA LEU A 290 3.84 20.34 6.58
C LEU A 290 4.29 21.19 5.40
N ALA A 291 3.41 21.45 4.43
CA ALA A 291 3.69 22.34 3.31
C ALA A 291 3.99 23.77 3.77
N VAL A 292 3.22 24.29 4.72
CA VAL A 292 3.46 25.62 5.31
C VAL A 292 4.81 25.66 6.04
N ARG A 293 5.14 24.64 6.84
CA ARG A 293 6.44 24.56 7.54
C ARG A 293 7.62 24.49 6.57
N ALA A 294 7.48 23.76 5.46
CA ALA A 294 8.49 23.67 4.41
C ALA A 294 8.67 24.99 3.64
N ALA A 295 7.57 25.69 3.33
CA ALA A 295 7.63 27.01 2.72
C ALA A 295 8.32 28.03 3.66
N GLN A 296 8.01 27.99 4.96
CA GLN A 296 8.64 28.86 5.96
C GLN A 296 10.14 28.57 6.14
N SER A 297 10.57 27.30 6.08
CA SER A 297 11.99 26.97 6.17
C SER A 297 12.77 27.37 4.91
N ALA A 298 12.17 27.25 3.73
CA ALA A 298 12.77 27.72 2.47
C ALA A 298 12.96 29.25 2.46
N LEU A 299 11.96 30.00 2.94
CA LEU A 299 12.05 31.46 3.06
C LEU A 299 13.13 31.88 4.07
N ARG A 300 13.21 31.23 5.24
CA ARG A 300 14.26 31.50 6.25
C ARG A 300 15.67 31.09 5.81
N GLY A 301 15.81 30.12 4.90
CA GLY A 301 17.08 29.74 4.31
C GLY A 301 17.62 30.77 3.31
N SER A 302 16.72 31.48 2.62
CA SER A 302 17.07 32.54 1.67
C SER A 302 17.61 33.80 2.36
N ASP A 303 17.08 34.17 3.53
CA ASP A 303 17.51 35.36 4.30
C ASP A 303 18.89 35.21 4.96
N ARG A 304 19.45 34.01 5.03
CA ARG A 304 20.81 33.76 5.59
C ARG A 304 21.90 33.68 4.53
N ALA A 305 21.54 33.75 3.25
CA ALA A 305 22.47 33.66 2.12
C ALA A 305 22.80 35.03 1.48
N VAL A 306 22.34 36.12 2.10
CA VAL A 306 22.62 37.53 1.74
C VAL A 306 23.40 38.18 2.88
#